data_AF-A0A967SNA3-F1
#
_entry.id   AF-A0A967SNA3-F1
#
_cell.length_a   1.000
_cell.length_b   1.000
_cell.length_c   1.000
_cell.angle_alpha   90.00
_cell.angle_beta   90.00
_cell.angle_gamma   90.00
#
_symmetry.space_group_name_H-M   'P 1'
#
loop_
_entity.id
_entity.type
_entity.pdbx_description
1 polymer ?
#
loop_
_entity_poly.entity_id
_entity_poly.type
_entity_poly.pdbx_seq_one_letter_code
_entity_poly.pdbx_strand_id
1 'polypeptide(L)'
;MRRIAPLLLLLGCGEPAAPDLSGPVAEWPHYGGTAGGLRFSQLTQITPDNVGDLELAWVYHHGDVSDGTGETTRTSFNATP
;
A
#
# COMPACT_ATOMS: atom_id res chain seq x y z
N MET A 1 -3.75 12.50 56.74
CA MET A 1 -3.71 11.12 56.20
C MET A 1 -3.95 11.18 54.70
N ARG A 2 -2.87 11.12 53.91
CA ARG A 2 -2.87 11.30 52.45
C ARG A 2 -3.27 9.98 51.79
N ARG A 3 -4.48 9.91 51.23
CA ARG A 3 -4.88 8.82 50.34
C ARG A 3 -4.34 9.14 48.95
N ILE A 4 -3.27 8.45 48.56
CA ILE A 4 -2.70 8.49 47.23
C ILE A 4 -3.65 7.71 46.33
N ALA A 5 -4.36 8.40 45.44
CA ALA A 5 -5.14 7.77 44.37
C ALA A 5 -4.17 7.41 43.22
N PRO A 6 -4.24 6.19 42.67
CA PRO A 6 -3.33 5.76 41.63
C PRO A 6 -3.65 6.51 40.33
N LEU A 7 -2.62 7.15 39.78
CA LEU A 7 -2.58 7.64 38.42
C LEU A 7 -2.70 6.43 37.49
N LEU A 8 -3.90 6.21 36.94
CA LEU A 8 -4.17 5.21 35.92
C LEU A 8 -3.43 5.64 34.65
N LEU A 9 -2.37 4.91 34.29
CA LEU A 9 -1.64 5.10 33.05
C LEU A 9 -2.60 4.91 31.87
N LEU A 10 -2.77 5.97 31.09
CA LEU A 10 -3.26 5.92 29.71
C LEU A 10 -2.24 5.13 28.89
N LEU A 11 -2.46 3.82 28.70
CA LEU A 11 -1.77 3.06 27.66
C LEU A 11 -2.16 3.66 26.31
N GLY A 12 -1.14 4.14 25.60
CA GLY A 12 -1.29 4.97 24.42
C GLY A 12 -1.88 4.25 23.22
N CYS A 13 -2.57 5.02 22.39
CA CYS A 13 -2.59 4.75 20.95
C CYS A 13 -1.13 4.92 20.47
N GLY A 14 -0.43 3.82 20.24
CA GLY A 14 0.81 3.86 19.47
C GLY A 14 0.43 4.10 18.02
N GLU A 15 0.67 5.31 17.52
CA GLU A 15 0.58 5.61 16.09
C GLU A 15 1.61 4.70 15.37
N PRO A 16 1.24 4.03 14.26
CA PRO A 16 2.18 3.19 13.54
C PRO A 16 3.43 4.01 13.21
N ALA A 17 4.60 3.43 13.44
CA ALA A 17 5.86 4.11 13.16
C ALA A 17 5.88 4.52 11.69
N ALA A 18 6.19 5.79 11.43
CA ALA A 18 6.28 6.30 10.07
C ALA A 18 7.29 5.45 9.27
N PRO A 19 7.02 5.16 7.98
CA PRO A 19 7.91 4.35 7.17
C PRO A 19 9.28 5.03 7.04
N ASP A 20 10.36 4.26 7.22
CA ASP A 20 11.72 4.74 6.99
C ASP A 20 11.96 4.90 5.48
N LEU A 21 12.04 6.15 5.03
CA LEU A 21 12.26 6.51 3.61
C LEU A 21 13.75 6.69 3.27
N SER A 22 14.68 6.40 4.19
CA SER A 22 16.13 6.54 3.95
C SER A 22 16.74 5.42 3.10
N GLY A 23 15.96 4.37 2.80
CA GLY A 23 16.36 3.23 1.99
C GLY A 23 16.67 3.60 0.52
N PRO A 24 17.15 2.61 -0.27
CA PRO A 24 17.39 2.81 -1.69
C PRO A 24 16.11 3.26 -2.40
N VAL A 25 16.25 4.14 -3.40
CA VAL A 25 15.15 4.55 -4.29
C VAL A 25 15.31 3.80 -5.60
N ALA A 26 14.22 3.20 -6.09
CA ALA A 26 14.19 2.49 -7.36
C ALA A 26 13.00 2.95 -8.19
N GLU A 27 13.22 3.08 -9.49
CA GLU A 27 12.21 3.43 -10.50
C GLU A 27 11.71 2.19 -11.24
N TRP A 28 10.59 2.32 -11.98
CA TRP A 28 10.06 1.27 -12.85
C TRP A 28 9.91 1.74 -14.31
N PRO A 29 11.03 2.00 -15.03
CA PRO A 29 10.99 2.66 -16.34
C PRO A 29 10.54 1.76 -17.50
N HIS A 30 10.55 0.44 -17.32
CA HIS A 30 10.16 -0.54 -18.33
C HIS A 30 9.03 -1.42 -17.82
N TYR A 31 8.22 -1.98 -18.71
CA TYR A 31 7.10 -2.86 -18.33
C TYR A 31 7.52 -3.98 -17.35
N GLY A 32 8.67 -4.63 -17.59
CA GLY A 32 9.23 -5.64 -16.70
C GLY A 32 10.29 -5.13 -15.70
N GLY A 33 10.29 -3.84 -15.39
CA GLY A 33 11.24 -3.17 -14.48
C GLY A 33 12.60 -2.86 -15.09
N THR A 34 13.17 -3.79 -15.86
CA THR A 34 14.43 -3.61 -16.61
C THR A 34 14.22 -3.84 -18.10
N ALA A 35 15.18 -3.42 -18.93
CA ALA A 35 15.17 -3.67 -20.37
C ALA A 35 15.09 -5.19 -20.70
N GLY A 36 15.65 -6.04 -19.84
CA GLY A 36 15.58 -7.50 -19.96
C GLY A 36 14.31 -8.13 -19.35
N GLY A 37 13.41 -7.34 -18.77
CA GLY A 37 12.13 -7.82 -18.25
C GLY A 37 12.22 -8.69 -17.00
N LEU A 38 13.20 -8.45 -16.12
CA LEU A 38 13.49 -9.32 -14.97
C LEU A 38 12.40 -9.35 -13.89
N ARG A 39 11.56 -8.32 -13.80
CA ARG A 39 10.53 -8.16 -12.75
C ARG A 39 11.08 -8.27 -11.32
N PHE A 40 12.30 -7.81 -11.11
CA PHE A 40 13.01 -7.82 -9.83
C PHE A 40 13.28 -6.40 -9.33
N SER A 41 13.11 -6.17 -8.03
CA SER A 41 13.40 -4.88 -7.36
C SER A 41 14.48 -5.07 -6.28
N GLN A 42 15.37 -4.09 -6.14
CA GLN A 42 16.39 -4.05 -5.08
C GLN A 42 15.88 -3.38 -3.78
N LEU A 43 14.62 -2.92 -3.75
CA LEU A 43 14.02 -2.31 -2.57
C LEU A 43 13.83 -3.35 -1.46
N THR A 44 14.11 -2.95 -0.23
CA THR A 44 14.10 -3.83 0.95
C THR A 44 13.22 -3.33 2.11
N GLN A 45 12.48 -2.24 1.90
CA GLN A 45 11.62 -1.64 2.94
C GLN A 45 10.49 -2.58 3.37
N ILE A 46 9.92 -3.33 2.41
CA ILE A 46 8.89 -4.34 2.65
C ILE A 46 9.56 -5.71 2.68
N THR A 47 9.30 -6.48 3.73
CA THR A 47 9.93 -7.78 4.03
C THR A 47 8.85 -8.83 4.35
N PRO A 48 9.19 -10.13 4.38
CA PRO A 48 8.25 -11.17 4.79
C PRO A 48 7.69 -10.98 6.22
N ASP A 49 8.45 -10.31 7.09
CA ASP A 49 8.07 -10.09 8.48
C ASP A 49 7.05 -8.95 8.64
N ASN A 50 7.08 -7.93 7.77
CA ASN A 50 6.21 -6.74 7.87
C ASN A 50 5.14 -6.63 6.77
N VAL A 51 5.14 -7.53 5.78
CA VAL A 51 4.15 -7.51 4.68
C VAL A 51 2.70 -7.61 5.16
N GLY A 52 2.48 -8.18 6.35
CA GLY A 52 1.17 -8.27 6.99
C GLY A 52 0.60 -6.92 7.44
N ASP A 53 1.45 -5.89 7.56
CA ASP A 53 1.08 -4.57 8.05
C ASP A 53 0.79 -3.57 6.92
N LEU A 54 0.70 -4.04 5.66
CA LEU A 54 0.44 -3.17 4.52
C LEU A 54 -0.98 -2.60 4.55
N GLU A 55 -1.07 -1.29 4.41
CA GLU A 55 -2.32 -0.55 4.33
C GLU A 55 -2.53 0.06 2.93
N LEU A 56 -3.79 0.30 2.58
CA LEU A 56 -4.15 0.95 1.33
C LEU A 56 -3.74 2.43 1.34
N ALA A 57 -2.76 2.80 0.52
CA ALA A 57 -2.31 4.18 0.41
C ALA A 57 -3.29 5.07 -0.39
N TRP A 58 -3.83 4.56 -1.49
CA TRP A 58 -4.77 5.29 -2.36
C TRP A 58 -5.48 4.34 -3.33
N VAL A 59 -6.58 4.82 -3.92
CA VAL A 59 -7.34 4.12 -4.97
C VAL A 59 -7.55 5.08 -6.14
N TYR A 60 -7.39 4.58 -7.36
CA TYR A 60 -7.70 5.32 -8.59
C TYR A 60 -8.72 4.57 -9.44
N HIS A 61 -9.82 5.25 -9.78
CA HIS A 61 -10.89 4.72 -10.63
C HIS A 61 -10.74 5.30 -12.05
N HIS A 62 -10.47 4.45 -13.03
CA HIS A 62 -10.27 4.84 -14.43
C HIS A 62 -11.58 5.28 -15.12
N GLY A 63 -12.73 4.81 -14.65
CA GLY A 63 -14.05 5.14 -15.19
C GLY A 63 -14.44 4.37 -16.47
N ASP A 64 -13.67 3.35 -16.84
CA ASP A 64 -13.89 2.47 -18.00
C ASP A 64 -14.73 1.22 -17.68
N VAL A 65 -15.07 1.03 -16.41
CA VAL A 65 -16.02 -0.01 -15.95
C VAL A 65 -17.44 0.55 -15.95
N SER A 66 -18.31 0.00 -16.79
CA SER A 66 -19.74 0.32 -16.79
C SER A 66 -20.40 -0.29 -15.57
N ASP A 67 -21.13 0.53 -14.80
CA ASP A 67 -21.97 0.08 -13.68
C ASP A 67 -23.35 -0.43 -14.15
N GLY A 68 -23.54 -0.55 -15.47
CA GLY A 68 -24.81 -0.93 -16.09
C GLY A 68 -25.76 0.24 -16.31
N THR A 69 -25.34 1.47 -16.02
CA THR A 69 -26.13 2.70 -16.23
C THR A 69 -25.35 3.73 -17.08
N GLY A 70 -26.07 4.63 -17.76
CA GLY A 70 -25.47 5.68 -18.58
C GLY A 70 -24.99 5.25 -19.98
N GLU A 71 -24.17 6.10 -20.61
CA GLU A 71 -23.71 5.95 -22.00
C GLU A 71 -22.41 5.12 -22.15
N THR A 72 -21.87 4.58 -21.06
CA THR A 72 -20.65 3.77 -21.11
C THR A 72 -20.94 2.39 -21.68
N THR A 73 -20.23 2.02 -22.75
CA THR A 73 -20.33 0.69 -23.36
C THR A 73 -20.08 -0.41 -22.34
N ARG A 74 -20.90 -1.48 -22.38
CA ARG A 74 -20.78 -2.63 -21.48
C ARG A 74 -19.35 -3.17 -21.48
N THR A 75 -18.73 -3.20 -20.30
CA THR A 75 -17.37 -3.72 -20.12
C THR A 75 -17.34 -5.20 -20.46
N SER A 76 -16.38 -5.59 -21.31
CA SER A 76 -16.08 -6.99 -21.61
C SER A 76 -14.70 -7.34 -21.06
N PHE A 77 -14.58 -8.53 -20.46
CA PHE A 77 -13.30 -9.01 -19.97
C PHE A 77 -12.46 -9.49 -21.15
N ASN A 78 -11.27 -8.91 -21.32
CA ASN A 78 -10.30 -9.38 -22.29
C ASN A 78 -9.08 -9.95 -21.54
N ALA A 79 -8.90 -11.26 -21.65
CA ALA A 79 -7.70 -11.97 -21.20
C ALA A 79 -6.94 -12.49 -22.42
N THR A 80 -6.42 -11.58 -23.24
CA THR A 80 -5.41 -11.98 -24.24
C THR A 80 -4.16 -12.42 -23.46
N PRO A 81 -3.70 -13.68 -23.59
CA PRO A 81 -2.49 -14.17 -22.94
C PRO A 81 -1.22 -13.42 -23.37
#